data_AF-A0A931BPA6-F1
#
_entry.id   AF-A0A931BPA6-F1
#
_cell.length_a   1.000
_cell.length_b   1.000
_cell.length_c   1.000
_cell.angle_alpha   90.00
_cell.angle_beta   90.00
_cell.angle_gamma   90.00
#
_symmetry.space_group_name_H-M   'P 1'
#
loop_
_entity.id
_entity.type
_entity.pdbx_description
1 polymer ?
#
loop_
_entity_poly.entity_id
_entity_poly.type
_entity_poly.pdbx_seq_one_letter_code
_entity_poly.pdbx_strand_id
1 'polypeptide(L)'
;MSLVLLLESFSLCAQQSTAANSGPAVSVEVSRTHALVRFVETLAGGSNSYRGSRKVFETSRFNTPAARRWLRRYQSLDRDPGFDRDGYPAGRLGSVGSIVPSYLAASADAQDLPDLQRRTAGLLPNEVLVSLDSVYRYFTPAFDTLAWQPYAAELGRLRPAYAEFLAKSQLMDKFGQLRIFYGSVWPDDLPYRVLLTPQLDAKPGMGDLTFTNHATATGNLVLLDCHPRSRTFVDGTAVVFHEMSHTLSTQQRLGLQQQLEGWYLHHPSPNGRYAYNVMEEALATVAGEWIYAQQKGRPESGEWYFDDYINRYAKALYPLMTGYVERGQTIDSAFVNQAVGLFDQTFPQAATSYVNLFRNVLYWTNADDFQATVQPFRDRFRSTFTYSTTPILNSAKALSRAQSGEVLPVILVTREHKATLRYLRDNLPALRRQRLRPEQGFLLSTTGPSGPLILVNAHGPAQLTAAAKLLEQQGHLDAKTPLVELN
;
A
#
# COMPACT_ATOMS: atom_id res chain seq x y z
N MET A 1 33.29 64.78 36.80
CA MET A 1 32.98 63.40 36.39
C MET A 1 31.59 63.07 36.91
N SER A 2 30.57 63.24 36.08
CA SER A 2 29.19 62.83 36.40
C SER A 2 28.66 62.07 35.20
N LEU A 3 28.48 60.76 35.41
CA LEU A 3 28.02 59.79 34.44
C LEU A 3 26.48 59.84 34.41
N VAL A 4 25.90 60.21 33.28
CA VAL A 4 24.46 60.17 33.04
C VAL A 4 24.09 58.77 32.55
N LEU A 5 23.25 58.07 33.31
CA LEU A 5 22.66 56.78 32.96
C LEU A 5 21.42 57.00 32.10
N LEU A 6 21.49 56.55 30.84
CA LEU A 6 20.35 56.42 29.93
C LEU A 6 19.68 55.05 30.17
N LEU A 7 18.41 55.07 30.58
CA LEU A 7 17.52 53.92 30.62
C LEU A 7 16.94 53.71 29.22
N GLU A 8 17.35 52.64 28.54
CA GLU A 8 16.66 52.17 27.33
C GLU A 8 15.61 51.11 27.69
N SER A 9 14.37 51.42 27.33
CA SER A 9 13.20 50.56 27.42
C SER A 9 13.25 49.50 26.32
N PHE A 10 13.51 48.25 26.69
CA PHE A 10 13.33 47.11 25.79
C PHE A 10 11.84 46.81 25.63
N SER A 11 11.23 47.30 24.55
CA SER A 11 9.96 46.78 24.05
C SER A 11 10.18 45.37 23.49
N LEU A 12 9.80 44.35 24.25
CA LEU A 12 9.58 43.00 23.73
C LEU A 12 8.36 43.03 22.79
N CYS A 13 8.60 43.32 21.51
CA CYS A 13 7.69 42.87 20.46
C CYS A 13 7.90 41.36 20.32
N ALA A 14 7.06 40.59 21.03
CA ALA A 14 6.83 39.20 20.69
C ALA A 14 6.24 39.15 19.27
N GLN A 15 7.10 38.94 18.27
CA GLN A 15 6.65 38.46 16.96
C GLN A 15 6.13 37.03 17.17
N GLN A 16 4.85 36.91 17.51
CA GLN A 16 4.11 35.70 17.18
C GLN A 16 4.17 35.58 15.66
N SER A 17 5.07 34.74 15.17
CA SER A 17 4.97 34.17 13.84
C SER A 17 3.63 33.46 13.79
N THR A 18 2.63 34.09 13.20
CA THR A 18 1.50 33.37 12.62
C THR A 18 2.06 32.63 11.42
N ALA A 19 2.76 31.52 11.67
CA ALA A 19 3.02 30.52 10.65
C ALA A 19 1.62 30.10 10.18
N ALA A 20 1.22 30.61 9.03
CA ALA A 20 -0.07 30.30 8.45
C ALA A 20 -0.15 28.78 8.33
N ASN A 21 -1.24 28.19 8.83
CA ASN A 21 -1.59 26.78 8.64
C ASN A 21 -1.90 26.44 7.16
N SER A 22 -1.22 27.07 6.21
CA SER A 22 -1.32 26.74 4.79
C SER A 22 -0.60 25.41 4.58
N GLY A 23 -1.25 24.45 3.93
CA GLY A 23 -0.56 23.23 3.52
C GLY A 23 0.40 23.48 2.36
N PRO A 24 1.14 22.45 1.93
CA PRO A 24 2.09 22.57 0.85
C PRO A 24 1.40 23.02 -0.44
N ALA A 25 2.11 23.75 -1.30
CA ALA A 25 1.60 24.11 -2.61
C ALA A 25 1.31 22.86 -3.46
N VAL A 26 0.44 23.00 -4.45
CA VAL A 26 0.10 21.91 -5.38
C VAL A 26 0.07 22.40 -6.82
N SER A 27 0.63 21.62 -7.74
CA SER A 27 0.51 21.80 -9.18
C SER A 27 -0.24 20.63 -9.81
N VAL A 28 -0.92 20.90 -10.93
CA VAL A 28 -1.50 19.85 -11.79
C VAL A 28 -0.78 19.89 -13.12
N GLU A 29 -0.27 18.74 -13.55
CA GLU A 29 0.68 18.60 -14.64
C GLU A 29 0.30 17.45 -15.56
N VAL A 30 0.80 17.52 -16.79
CA VAL A 30 0.67 16.48 -17.82
C VAL A 30 2.04 16.33 -18.45
N SER A 31 2.59 15.12 -18.46
CA SER A 31 3.87 14.81 -19.11
C SER A 31 3.71 13.60 -20.02
N ARG A 32 4.00 13.77 -21.32
CA ARG A 32 3.94 12.69 -22.30
C ARG A 32 4.94 11.58 -21.96
N THR A 33 6.16 11.97 -21.60
CA THR A 33 7.24 11.04 -21.26
C THR A 33 6.86 10.21 -20.04
N HIS A 34 6.33 10.84 -19.00
CA HIS A 34 5.82 10.15 -17.83
C HIS A 34 4.65 9.21 -18.17
N ALA A 35 3.67 9.68 -18.95
CA ALA A 35 2.53 8.87 -19.36
C ALA A 35 2.96 7.62 -20.18
N LEU A 36 4.02 7.71 -20.99
CA LEU A 36 4.62 6.56 -21.68
C LEU A 36 5.24 5.56 -20.69
N VAL A 37 6.00 6.05 -19.70
CA VAL A 37 6.58 5.21 -18.63
C VAL A 37 5.46 4.45 -17.89
N ARG A 38 4.42 5.17 -17.47
CA ARG A 38 3.25 4.60 -16.78
C ARG A 38 2.48 3.62 -17.65
N PHE A 39 2.31 3.91 -18.93
CA PHE A 39 1.66 3.01 -19.88
C PHE A 39 2.41 1.66 -19.94
N VAL A 40 3.73 1.68 -20.13
CA VAL A 40 4.54 0.44 -20.20
C VAL A 40 4.50 -0.33 -18.87
N GLU A 41 4.62 0.35 -17.73
CA GLU A 41 4.49 -0.27 -16.41
C GLU A 41 3.14 -1.00 -16.27
N THR A 42 2.07 -0.37 -16.72
CA THR A 42 0.72 -0.94 -16.72
C THR A 42 0.62 -2.19 -17.59
N LEU A 43 1.16 -2.14 -18.80
CA LEU A 43 1.17 -3.29 -19.71
C LEU A 43 1.97 -4.46 -19.13
N ALA A 44 3.05 -4.17 -18.41
CA ALA A 44 3.86 -5.17 -17.72
C ALA A 44 3.20 -5.73 -16.47
N GLY A 45 2.01 -5.24 -16.09
CA GLY A 45 1.28 -5.72 -14.91
C GLY A 45 1.79 -5.15 -13.60
N GLY A 46 2.35 -3.94 -13.59
CA GLY A 46 2.67 -3.21 -12.37
C GLY A 46 1.44 -3.08 -11.45
N SER A 47 1.64 -3.31 -10.16
CA SER A 47 0.57 -3.32 -9.14
C SER A 47 -0.13 -1.98 -8.96
N ASN A 48 0.55 -0.89 -9.30
CA ASN A 48 0.10 0.48 -9.02
C ASN A 48 -0.58 1.11 -10.24
N SER A 49 -1.19 0.31 -11.12
CA SER A 49 -1.79 0.80 -12.36
C SER A 49 -3.19 0.24 -12.61
N TYR A 50 -4.02 1.04 -13.28
CA TYR A 50 -5.36 0.60 -13.65
C TYR A 50 -5.31 -0.55 -14.69
N ARG A 51 -5.74 -1.74 -14.28
CA ARG A 51 -5.71 -2.98 -15.09
C ARG A 51 -6.40 -2.87 -16.44
N GLY A 52 -7.36 -1.98 -16.55
CA GLY A 52 -8.15 -1.87 -17.75
C GLY A 52 -7.35 -1.33 -18.96
N SER A 53 -6.32 -0.50 -18.74
CA SER A 53 -5.43 -0.05 -19.82
C SER A 53 -4.63 -1.21 -20.42
N ARG A 54 -4.25 -2.18 -19.59
CA ARG A 54 -3.62 -3.42 -20.06
C ARG A 54 -4.56 -4.24 -20.93
N LYS A 55 -5.84 -4.35 -20.56
CA LYS A 55 -6.86 -5.06 -21.34
C LYS A 55 -7.05 -4.45 -22.73
N VAL A 56 -7.09 -3.12 -22.83
CA VAL A 56 -7.16 -2.42 -24.13
C VAL A 56 -5.97 -2.80 -25.01
N PHE A 57 -4.75 -2.75 -24.48
CA PHE A 57 -3.57 -3.17 -25.22
C PHE A 57 -3.63 -4.64 -25.63
N GLU A 58 -4.00 -5.55 -24.72
CA GLU A 58 -4.08 -6.99 -24.97
C GLU A 58 -5.06 -7.36 -26.10
N THR A 59 -6.12 -6.57 -26.29
CA THR A 59 -7.10 -6.73 -27.39
C THR A 59 -6.75 -5.96 -28.67
N SER A 60 -5.72 -5.11 -28.63
CA SER A 60 -5.31 -4.29 -29.78
C SER A 60 -4.40 -5.04 -30.76
N ARG A 61 -4.21 -4.46 -31.96
CA ARG A 61 -3.23 -4.92 -32.94
C ARG A 61 -1.77 -4.89 -32.46
N PHE A 62 -1.49 -4.18 -31.37
CA PHE A 62 -0.13 -4.02 -30.84
C PHE A 62 0.30 -5.17 -29.92
N ASN A 63 -0.61 -6.03 -29.48
CA ASN A 63 -0.29 -7.22 -28.68
C ASN A 63 0.31 -8.35 -29.54
N THR A 64 1.54 -8.15 -29.99
CA THR A 64 2.29 -9.10 -30.80
C THR A 64 3.19 -10.00 -29.95
N PRO A 65 3.67 -11.15 -30.47
CA PRO A 65 4.70 -11.95 -29.79
C PRO A 65 5.96 -11.15 -29.44
N ALA A 66 6.35 -10.18 -30.28
CA ALA A 66 7.48 -9.29 -30.02
C ALA A 66 7.20 -8.36 -28.83
N ALA A 67 6.01 -7.78 -28.75
CA ALA A 67 5.62 -6.94 -27.62
C ALA A 67 5.63 -7.71 -26.30
N ARG A 68 5.12 -8.95 -26.30
CA ARG A 68 5.17 -9.82 -25.11
C ARG A 68 6.61 -10.15 -24.68
N ARG A 69 7.56 -10.27 -25.61
CA ARG A 69 8.98 -10.43 -25.28
C ARG A 69 9.55 -9.16 -24.62
N TRP A 70 9.21 -7.98 -25.13
CA TRP A 70 9.63 -6.71 -24.53
C TRP A 70 9.04 -6.48 -23.13
N LEU A 71 7.77 -6.84 -22.90
CA LEU A 71 7.18 -6.80 -21.56
C LEU A 71 7.90 -7.75 -20.59
N ARG A 72 8.21 -8.98 -21.02
CA ARG A 72 9.03 -9.90 -20.21
C ARG A 72 10.43 -9.35 -19.93
N ARG A 73 11.05 -8.70 -20.92
CA ARG A 73 12.34 -8.02 -20.73
C ARG A 73 12.22 -6.93 -19.68
N TYR A 74 11.22 -6.05 -19.77
CA TYR A 74 10.95 -4.99 -18.79
C TYR A 74 10.75 -5.57 -17.38
N GLN A 75 9.93 -6.61 -17.24
CA GLN A 75 9.68 -7.31 -15.97
C GLN A 75 10.95 -7.91 -15.36
N SER A 76 11.92 -8.32 -16.20
CA SER A 76 13.19 -8.90 -15.75
C SER A 76 14.25 -7.87 -15.34
N LEU A 77 14.02 -6.57 -15.57
CA LEU A 77 14.97 -5.53 -15.20
C LEU A 77 14.90 -5.25 -13.70
N ASP A 78 16.06 -5.20 -13.06
CA ASP A 78 16.24 -4.66 -11.70
C ASP A 78 16.17 -3.12 -11.72
N ARG A 79 14.96 -2.61 -11.90
CA ARG A 79 14.67 -1.17 -12.08
C ARG A 79 14.18 -0.49 -10.80
N ASP A 80 13.89 -1.27 -9.77
CA ASP A 80 13.32 -0.82 -8.50
C ASP A 80 14.18 -1.26 -7.30
N PRO A 81 15.52 -1.06 -7.30
CA PRO A 81 16.35 -1.47 -6.18
C PRO A 81 15.90 -0.74 -4.90
N GLY A 82 15.64 -1.52 -3.87
CA GLY A 82 15.30 -1.06 -2.53
C GLY A 82 16.48 -1.15 -1.58
N PHE A 83 16.41 -0.41 -0.48
CA PHE A 83 17.39 -0.45 0.60
C PHE A 83 16.71 -0.22 1.95
N ASP A 84 17.19 -0.87 3.00
CA ASP A 84 16.67 -0.64 4.35
C ASP A 84 17.17 0.71 4.87
N ARG A 85 16.33 1.42 5.63
CA ARG A 85 16.74 2.64 6.33
C ARG A 85 17.06 2.33 7.77
N ASP A 86 18.28 2.63 8.18
CA ASP A 86 18.73 2.39 9.55
C ASP A 86 17.83 3.09 10.58
N GLY A 87 17.46 2.34 11.62
CA GLY A 87 16.66 2.81 12.74
C GLY A 87 15.15 2.92 12.47
N TYR A 88 14.70 2.83 11.21
CA TYR A 88 13.27 2.83 10.89
C TYR A 88 12.62 1.49 11.28
N PRO A 89 11.38 1.49 11.81
CA PRO A 89 10.74 0.26 12.22
C PRO A 89 10.23 -0.53 10.99
N ALA A 90 10.56 -1.82 10.90
CA ALA A 90 10.33 -2.63 9.70
C ALA A 90 8.85 -2.74 9.29
N GLY A 91 7.91 -2.58 10.22
CA GLY A 91 6.48 -2.62 9.95
C GLY A 91 5.88 -1.29 9.46
N ARG A 92 6.65 -0.20 9.42
CA ARG A 92 6.17 1.15 9.04
C ARG A 92 6.38 1.46 7.56
N LEU A 93 5.50 2.28 7.00
CA LEU A 93 5.72 2.90 5.68
C LEU A 93 6.99 3.75 5.71
N GLY A 94 7.81 3.63 4.67
CA GLY A 94 9.07 4.38 4.55
C GLY A 94 10.29 3.75 5.22
N SER A 95 10.15 2.58 5.84
CA SER A 95 11.26 1.80 6.41
C SER A 95 12.22 1.25 5.35
N VAL A 96 11.70 1.00 4.15
CA VAL A 96 12.47 0.65 2.95
C VAL A 96 12.49 1.87 2.01
N GLY A 97 13.69 2.32 1.67
CA GLY A 97 13.94 3.30 0.62
C GLY A 97 13.95 2.66 -0.76
N SER A 98 13.73 3.47 -1.79
CA SER A 98 13.82 3.06 -3.18
C SER A 98 14.23 4.26 -4.04
N ILE A 99 14.83 3.99 -5.20
CA ILE A 99 15.13 5.01 -6.21
C ILE A 99 13.91 5.38 -7.08
N VAL A 100 12.82 4.59 -7.01
CA VAL A 100 11.62 4.77 -7.83
C VAL A 100 11.06 6.19 -7.78
N PRO A 101 10.93 6.85 -6.61
CA PRO A 101 10.45 8.23 -6.56
C PRO A 101 11.31 9.18 -7.42
N SER A 102 12.64 9.04 -7.37
CA SER A 102 13.57 9.86 -8.16
C SER A 102 13.47 9.59 -9.66
N TYR A 103 13.35 8.32 -10.05
CA TYR A 103 13.16 7.95 -11.45
C TYR A 103 11.83 8.51 -12.01
N LEU A 104 10.74 8.41 -11.24
CA LEU A 104 9.44 8.93 -11.65
C LEU A 104 9.44 10.46 -11.72
N ALA A 105 10.10 11.16 -10.80
CA ALA A 105 10.29 12.62 -10.87
C ALA A 105 11.08 13.01 -12.12
N ALA A 106 12.16 12.30 -12.43
CA ALA A 106 12.91 12.51 -13.66
C ALA A 106 12.05 12.30 -14.92
N SER A 107 11.15 11.30 -14.93
CA SER A 107 10.23 11.08 -16.05
C SER A 107 9.15 12.16 -16.19
N ALA A 108 8.72 12.76 -15.08
CA ALA A 108 7.78 13.87 -15.08
C ALA A 108 8.41 15.12 -15.71
N ASP A 109 9.70 15.39 -15.39
CA ASP A 109 10.44 16.56 -15.85
C ASP A 109 11.05 16.40 -17.24
N ALA A 110 11.16 15.16 -17.74
CA ALA A 110 11.80 14.86 -19.01
C ALA A 110 10.94 15.30 -20.21
N GLN A 111 11.56 16.05 -21.12
CA GLN A 111 10.92 16.48 -22.36
C GLN A 111 10.70 15.31 -23.34
N ASP A 112 11.63 14.37 -23.35
CA ASP A 112 11.62 13.17 -24.19
C ASP A 112 12.45 12.04 -23.56
N LEU A 113 12.56 10.90 -24.25
CA LEU A 113 13.33 9.74 -23.78
C LEU A 113 14.84 10.02 -23.64
N PRO A 114 15.52 10.69 -24.61
CA PRO A 114 16.90 11.14 -24.41
C PRO A 114 17.10 12.00 -23.14
N ASP A 115 16.19 12.93 -22.86
CA ASP A 115 16.28 13.76 -21.66
C ASP A 115 16.09 12.93 -20.37
N LEU A 116 15.14 11.99 -20.38
CA LEU A 116 14.96 11.05 -19.28
C LEU A 116 16.22 10.22 -19.02
N GLN A 117 16.86 9.71 -20.07
CA GLN A 117 18.09 8.93 -19.94
C GLN A 117 19.22 9.75 -19.30
N ARG A 118 19.35 11.03 -19.66
CA ARG A 118 20.35 11.92 -19.04
C ARG A 118 20.05 12.19 -17.57
N ARG A 119 18.78 12.44 -17.21
CA ARG A 119 18.35 12.74 -15.83
C ARG A 119 18.47 11.55 -14.88
N THR A 120 18.43 10.34 -15.41
CA THR A 120 18.48 9.09 -14.64
C THR A 120 19.85 8.45 -14.61
N ALA A 121 20.85 9.07 -15.26
CA ALA A 121 22.24 8.65 -15.18
C ALA A 121 22.71 8.62 -13.71
N GLY A 122 23.23 7.47 -13.27
CA GLY A 122 23.67 7.26 -11.89
C GLY A 122 22.57 6.83 -10.91
N LEU A 123 21.28 6.88 -11.28
CA LEU A 123 20.21 6.28 -10.49
C LEU A 123 20.13 4.76 -10.68
N LEU A 124 20.41 4.29 -11.91
CA LEU A 124 20.35 2.89 -12.31
C LEU A 124 21.61 2.49 -13.10
N PRO A 125 21.95 1.19 -13.14
CA PRO A 125 23.00 0.69 -14.04
C PRO A 125 22.70 1.05 -15.50
N ASN A 126 23.74 1.42 -16.26
CA ASN A 126 23.60 1.82 -17.66
C ASN A 126 22.91 0.76 -18.54
N GLU A 127 23.16 -0.53 -18.26
CA GLU A 127 22.50 -1.64 -18.97
C GLU A 127 20.98 -1.66 -18.77
N VAL A 128 20.51 -1.27 -17.57
CA VAL A 128 19.09 -1.14 -17.25
C VAL A 128 18.52 0.06 -17.97
N LEU A 129 19.20 1.22 -17.90
CA LEU A 129 18.75 2.45 -18.57
C LEU A 129 18.64 2.30 -20.09
N VAL A 130 19.61 1.66 -20.74
CA VAL A 130 19.57 1.35 -22.19
C VAL A 130 18.44 0.37 -22.52
N SER A 131 18.21 -0.63 -21.67
CA SER A 131 17.10 -1.57 -21.84
C SER A 131 15.75 -0.88 -21.70
N LEU A 132 15.61 0.05 -20.75
CA LEU A 132 14.40 0.85 -20.53
C LEU A 132 14.11 1.75 -21.74
N ASP A 133 15.10 2.51 -22.24
CA ASP A 133 14.94 3.33 -23.45
C ASP A 133 14.46 2.50 -24.64
N SER A 134 15.06 1.31 -24.85
CA SER A 134 14.66 0.40 -25.92
C SER A 134 13.21 -0.08 -25.78
N VAL A 135 12.79 -0.43 -24.55
CA VAL A 135 11.40 -0.81 -24.26
C VAL A 135 10.46 0.35 -24.55
N TYR A 136 10.73 1.56 -24.04
CA TYR A 136 9.85 2.71 -24.23
C TYR A 136 9.71 3.07 -25.71
N ARG A 137 10.83 3.09 -26.46
CA ARG A 137 10.78 3.31 -27.93
C ARG A 137 9.94 2.29 -28.66
N TYR A 138 10.05 1.01 -28.28
CA TYR A 138 9.25 -0.05 -28.88
C TYR A 138 7.74 0.16 -28.64
N PHE A 139 7.35 0.62 -27.43
CA PHE A 139 5.96 0.84 -27.08
C PHE A 139 5.40 2.21 -27.51
N THR A 140 6.22 3.17 -27.91
CA THR A 140 5.78 4.50 -28.38
C THR A 140 4.65 4.44 -29.41
N PRO A 141 4.70 3.62 -30.49
CA PRO A 141 3.61 3.58 -31.46
C PRO A 141 2.27 3.11 -30.87
N ALA A 142 2.32 2.13 -29.95
CA ALA A 142 1.13 1.63 -29.27
C ALA A 142 0.58 2.68 -28.30
N PHE A 143 1.46 3.32 -27.52
CA PHE A 143 1.11 4.42 -26.62
C PHE A 143 0.49 5.60 -27.36
N ASP A 144 1.11 6.06 -28.45
CA ASP A 144 0.60 7.18 -29.22
C ASP A 144 -0.79 6.90 -29.79
N THR A 145 -0.99 5.69 -30.33
CA THR A 145 -2.26 5.30 -30.96
C THR A 145 -3.36 5.07 -29.93
N LEU A 146 -3.06 4.39 -28.81
CA LEU A 146 -4.08 3.93 -27.87
C LEU A 146 -4.36 4.92 -26.74
N ALA A 147 -3.36 5.71 -26.34
CA ALA A 147 -3.39 6.48 -25.10
C ALA A 147 -3.12 7.98 -25.30
N TRP A 148 -2.12 8.36 -26.09
CA TRP A 148 -1.75 9.78 -26.17
C TRP A 148 -2.63 10.57 -27.13
N GLN A 149 -2.59 10.23 -28.43
CA GLN A 149 -3.30 11.01 -29.45
C GLN A 149 -4.81 11.10 -29.21
N PRO A 150 -5.51 10.05 -28.74
CA PRO A 150 -6.93 10.13 -28.46
C PRO A 150 -7.32 11.05 -27.29
N TYR A 151 -6.39 11.36 -26.37
CA TYR A 151 -6.73 11.96 -25.07
C TYR A 151 -5.88 13.18 -24.68
N ALA A 152 -4.82 13.52 -25.42
CA ALA A 152 -3.92 14.63 -25.09
C ALA A 152 -4.64 15.98 -25.00
N ALA A 153 -5.61 16.24 -25.89
CA ALA A 153 -6.40 17.47 -25.88
C ALA A 153 -7.29 17.56 -24.63
N GLU A 154 -7.94 16.47 -24.25
CA GLU A 154 -8.75 16.36 -23.04
C GLU A 154 -7.92 16.57 -21.78
N LEU A 155 -6.75 15.92 -21.67
CA LEU A 155 -5.81 16.13 -20.56
C LEU A 155 -5.36 17.59 -20.48
N GLY A 156 -5.10 18.23 -21.63
CA GLY A 156 -4.76 19.65 -21.71
C GLY A 156 -5.87 20.57 -21.17
N ARG A 157 -7.14 20.18 -21.29
CA ARG A 157 -8.29 20.89 -20.70
C ARG A 157 -8.48 20.56 -19.22
N LEU A 158 -8.30 19.30 -18.82
CA LEU A 158 -8.46 18.84 -17.44
C LEU A 158 -7.43 19.46 -16.50
N ARG A 159 -6.18 19.60 -16.96
CA ARG A 159 -5.08 20.15 -16.16
C ARG A 159 -5.41 21.51 -15.53
N PRO A 160 -5.70 22.59 -16.29
CA PRO A 160 -6.04 23.89 -15.70
C PRO A 160 -7.35 23.85 -14.92
N ALA A 161 -8.35 23.08 -15.36
CA ALA A 161 -9.62 22.98 -14.65
C ALA A 161 -9.47 22.36 -13.25
N TYR A 162 -8.65 21.32 -13.11
CA TYR A 162 -8.41 20.70 -11.82
C TYR A 162 -7.51 21.57 -10.92
N ALA A 163 -6.52 22.25 -11.50
CA ALA A 163 -5.71 23.23 -10.75
C ALA A 163 -6.58 24.36 -10.18
N GLU A 164 -7.50 24.91 -10.99
CA GLU A 164 -8.45 25.93 -10.56
C GLU A 164 -9.39 25.42 -9.46
N PHE A 165 -9.86 24.18 -9.58
CA PHE A 165 -10.68 23.54 -8.55
C PHE A 165 -9.92 23.40 -7.21
N LEU A 166 -8.68 22.91 -7.22
CA LEU A 166 -7.86 22.79 -6.00
C LEU A 166 -7.60 24.15 -5.35
N ALA A 167 -7.34 25.18 -6.16
CA ALA A 167 -7.13 26.55 -5.66
C ALA A 167 -8.40 27.13 -5.01
N LYS A 168 -9.56 26.99 -5.65
CA LYS A 168 -10.84 27.53 -5.16
C LYS A 168 -11.35 26.82 -3.90
N SER A 169 -11.08 25.52 -3.78
CA SER A 169 -11.56 24.69 -2.68
C SER A 169 -10.71 24.79 -1.42
N GLN A 170 -9.52 25.42 -1.50
CA GLN A 170 -8.58 25.58 -0.38
C GLN A 170 -8.21 24.25 0.31
N LEU A 171 -8.24 23.13 -0.42
CA LEU A 171 -8.04 21.79 0.16
C LEU A 171 -6.61 21.59 0.68
N MET A 172 -5.63 22.31 0.13
CA MET A 172 -4.27 22.23 0.64
C MET A 172 -4.16 22.79 2.06
N ASP A 173 -4.92 23.83 2.42
CA ASP A 173 -4.94 24.33 3.81
C ASP A 173 -5.47 23.26 4.78
N LYS A 174 -6.49 22.51 4.35
CA LYS A 174 -7.02 21.36 5.09
C LYS A 174 -5.98 20.24 5.21
N PHE A 175 -5.24 19.97 4.13
CA PHE A 175 -4.16 19.00 4.16
C PHE A 175 -2.98 19.41 5.04
N GLY A 176 -2.77 20.72 5.24
CA GLY A 176 -1.86 21.24 6.27
C GLY A 176 -2.25 20.79 7.68
N GLN A 177 -3.55 20.67 7.98
CA GLN A 177 -4.03 20.14 9.26
C GLN A 177 -3.77 18.63 9.39
N LEU A 178 -3.99 17.87 8.30
CA LEU A 178 -3.62 16.45 8.25
C LEU A 178 -2.11 16.26 8.47
N ARG A 179 -1.27 17.10 7.88
CA ARG A 179 0.19 17.07 8.11
C ARG A 179 0.55 17.16 9.60
N ILE A 180 -0.13 18.05 10.35
CA ILE A 180 0.05 18.19 11.80
C ILE A 180 -0.40 16.92 12.52
N PHE A 181 -1.57 16.38 12.17
CA PHE A 181 -2.09 15.14 12.74
C PHE A 181 -1.12 13.97 12.54
N TYR A 182 -0.62 13.78 11.33
CA TYR A 182 0.36 12.73 11.06
C TYR A 182 1.70 12.98 11.77
N GLY A 183 2.02 14.21 12.20
CA GLY A 183 3.35 14.54 12.74
C GLY A 183 4.43 14.46 11.66
N SER A 184 4.04 14.77 10.42
CA SER A 184 4.89 14.68 9.25
C SER A 184 5.86 15.86 9.15
N VAL A 185 7.09 15.61 8.71
CA VAL A 185 8.12 16.63 8.46
C VAL A 185 8.09 17.15 7.03
N TRP A 186 6.98 16.97 6.31
CA TRP A 186 6.82 17.47 4.95
C TRP A 186 7.08 18.99 4.90
N PRO A 187 8.07 19.46 4.11
CA PRO A 187 8.46 20.86 4.13
C PRO A 187 7.46 21.74 3.37
N ASP A 188 7.30 22.99 3.82
CA ASP A 188 6.32 23.93 3.25
C ASP A 188 6.64 24.31 1.79
N ASP A 189 7.92 24.34 1.43
CA ASP A 189 8.43 24.77 0.13
C ASP A 189 8.50 23.65 -0.92
N LEU A 190 8.18 22.40 -0.55
CA LEU A 190 8.12 21.28 -1.48
C LEU A 190 6.67 21.04 -1.95
N PRO A 191 6.30 21.47 -3.17
CA PRO A 191 4.95 21.29 -3.67
C PRO A 191 4.68 19.83 -4.06
N TYR A 192 3.43 19.43 -3.89
CA TYR A 192 2.90 18.23 -4.54
C TYR A 192 2.66 18.50 -6.03
N ARG A 193 2.93 17.51 -6.87
CA ARG A 193 2.72 17.54 -8.31
C ARG A 193 1.76 16.44 -8.71
N VAL A 194 0.55 16.81 -9.10
CA VAL A 194 -0.46 15.86 -9.57
C VAL A 194 -0.27 15.63 -11.07
N LEU A 195 0.18 14.44 -11.45
CA LEU A 195 0.47 14.05 -12.82
C LEU A 195 -0.72 13.28 -13.42
N LEU A 196 -1.40 13.89 -14.39
CA LEU A 196 -2.54 13.28 -15.07
C LEU A 196 -2.08 12.31 -16.15
N THR A 197 -2.53 11.06 -16.08
CA THR A 197 -2.29 9.99 -17.06
C THR A 197 -3.63 9.44 -17.57
N PRO A 198 -3.80 9.17 -18.88
CA PRO A 198 -5.08 8.71 -19.40
C PRO A 198 -5.37 7.26 -18.98
N GLN A 199 -6.55 7.05 -18.40
CA GLN A 199 -7.12 5.73 -18.11
C GLN A 199 -7.86 5.19 -19.34
N LEU A 200 -7.51 3.99 -19.84
CA LEU A 200 -7.93 3.55 -21.20
C LEU A 200 -9.14 2.61 -21.25
N ASP A 201 -9.60 2.01 -20.14
CA ASP A 201 -10.66 0.98 -20.22
C ASP A 201 -12.06 1.52 -20.35
N ALA A 202 -12.85 0.67 -21.00
CA ALA A 202 -14.09 0.94 -21.66
C ALA A 202 -15.15 -0.10 -21.27
N LYS A 203 -16.33 0.41 -20.90
CA LYS A 203 -17.59 -0.03 -21.49
C LYS A 203 -18.39 1.22 -21.83
N PRO A 204 -18.93 1.37 -23.05
CA PRO A 204 -20.00 2.33 -23.30
C PRO A 204 -21.13 2.07 -22.29
N GLY A 205 -21.48 3.07 -21.49
CA GLY A 205 -22.60 2.99 -20.54
C GLY A 205 -22.29 2.49 -19.12
N MET A 206 -21.03 2.40 -18.66
CA MET A 206 -20.73 2.04 -17.25
C MET A 206 -19.97 3.07 -16.41
N GLY A 207 -19.65 4.28 -16.91
CA GLY A 207 -18.94 5.23 -16.04
C GLY A 207 -18.46 6.53 -16.68
N ASP A 208 -19.28 7.20 -17.50
CA ASP A 208 -18.93 8.48 -18.12
C ASP A 208 -18.72 9.65 -17.11
N LEU A 209 -18.69 9.40 -15.80
CA LEU A 209 -18.84 10.41 -14.74
C LEU A 209 -17.86 10.31 -13.55
N THR A 210 -16.89 9.39 -13.49
CA THR A 210 -15.94 9.32 -12.35
C THR A 210 -14.57 9.86 -12.75
N PHE A 211 -14.03 10.84 -12.02
CA PHE A 211 -12.76 11.53 -12.35
C PHE A 211 -11.54 10.63 -12.26
N THR A 212 -11.44 9.89 -11.18
CA THR A 212 -10.47 8.82 -11.00
C THR A 212 -11.04 7.82 -10.02
N ASN A 213 -10.61 6.58 -10.14
CA ASN A 213 -10.73 5.59 -9.09
C ASN A 213 -9.37 4.95 -8.76
N HIS A 214 -8.27 5.53 -9.25
CA HIS A 214 -6.93 5.00 -9.14
C HIS A 214 -5.91 6.13 -9.12
N ALA A 215 -5.30 6.34 -7.96
CA ALA A 215 -4.15 7.20 -7.78
C ALA A 215 -3.06 6.45 -7.02
N THR A 216 -1.84 6.95 -7.05
CA THR A 216 -0.76 6.51 -6.16
C THR A 216 0.12 7.71 -5.87
N ALA A 217 0.60 7.86 -4.64
CA ALA A 217 1.54 8.91 -4.29
C ALA A 217 2.94 8.35 -4.01
N THR A 218 3.97 9.06 -4.46
CA THR A 218 5.36 8.69 -4.24
C THR A 218 6.26 9.93 -4.26
N GLY A 219 7.02 10.14 -3.17
CA GLY A 219 7.68 11.41 -2.95
C GLY A 219 6.66 12.55 -2.99
N ASN A 220 6.92 13.58 -3.80
CA ASN A 220 6.01 14.71 -4.02
C ASN A 220 5.11 14.54 -5.25
N LEU A 221 5.08 13.36 -5.86
CA LEU A 221 4.25 13.09 -7.03
C LEU A 221 2.96 12.39 -6.61
N VAL A 222 1.85 12.84 -7.16
CA VAL A 222 0.58 12.10 -7.16
C VAL A 222 0.30 11.66 -8.58
N LEU A 223 0.41 10.36 -8.82
CA LEU A 223 0.20 9.73 -10.12
C LEU A 223 -1.29 9.46 -10.25
N LEU A 224 -1.98 10.20 -11.11
CA LEU A 224 -3.43 10.16 -11.24
C LEU A 224 -3.83 9.55 -12.57
N ASP A 225 -4.32 8.31 -12.55
CA ASP A 225 -4.99 7.73 -13.71
C ASP A 225 -6.39 8.33 -13.76
N CYS A 226 -6.68 9.15 -14.76
CA CYS A 226 -7.94 9.88 -14.84
C CYS A 226 -8.71 9.54 -16.12
N HIS A 227 -10.04 9.50 -16.01
CA HIS A 227 -10.88 9.33 -17.18
C HIS A 227 -10.93 10.66 -17.94
N PRO A 228 -10.48 10.72 -19.20
CA PRO A 228 -10.28 11.98 -19.94
C PRO A 228 -11.59 12.77 -20.15
N ARG A 229 -12.74 12.10 -20.05
CA ARG A 229 -14.06 12.71 -20.20
C ARG A 229 -14.71 13.15 -18.88
N SER A 230 -14.13 12.81 -17.73
CA SER A 230 -14.76 13.12 -16.46
C SER A 230 -14.73 14.62 -16.14
N ARG A 231 -15.71 15.07 -15.34
CA ARG A 231 -15.88 16.46 -14.90
C ARG A 231 -16.13 16.57 -13.39
N THR A 232 -16.03 15.48 -12.63
CA THR A 232 -16.42 15.39 -11.20
C THR A 232 -15.20 15.33 -10.29
N PHE A 233 -14.53 16.46 -10.09
CA PHE A 233 -13.28 16.49 -9.31
C PHE A 233 -13.46 16.08 -7.84
N VAL A 234 -14.63 16.35 -7.23
CA VAL A 234 -14.85 16.10 -5.80
C VAL A 234 -14.60 14.64 -5.43
N ASP A 235 -15.22 13.70 -6.15
CA ASP A 235 -15.14 12.27 -5.83
C ASP A 235 -13.71 11.74 -6.02
N GLY A 236 -13.03 12.17 -7.08
CA GLY A 236 -11.63 11.77 -7.30
C GLY A 236 -10.64 12.43 -6.35
N THR A 237 -11.02 13.51 -5.68
CA THR A 237 -10.15 14.21 -4.74
C THR A 237 -10.04 13.47 -3.40
N ALA A 238 -11.09 12.77 -2.96
CA ALA A 238 -10.99 11.87 -1.79
C ALA A 238 -9.86 10.84 -1.97
N VAL A 239 -9.81 10.22 -3.16
CA VAL A 239 -8.76 9.25 -3.54
C VAL A 239 -7.37 9.93 -3.58
N VAL A 240 -7.25 11.11 -4.18
CA VAL A 240 -5.98 11.85 -4.22
C VAL A 240 -5.44 12.14 -2.82
N PHE A 241 -6.29 12.61 -1.90
CA PHE A 241 -5.86 12.95 -0.54
C PHE A 241 -5.68 11.72 0.35
N HIS A 242 -6.35 10.59 0.07
CA HIS A 242 -5.99 9.28 0.63
C HIS A 242 -4.54 8.94 0.29
N GLU A 243 -4.18 8.97 -0.98
CA GLU A 243 -2.81 8.63 -1.42
C GLU A 243 -1.77 9.61 -0.88
N MET A 244 -2.06 10.92 -0.90
CA MET A 244 -1.16 11.92 -0.29
C MET A 244 -1.01 11.73 1.23
N SER A 245 -1.95 11.09 1.91
CA SER A 245 -1.80 10.81 3.35
C SER A 245 -0.77 9.72 3.62
N HIS A 246 -0.59 8.76 2.71
CA HIS A 246 0.49 7.78 2.78
C HIS A 246 1.88 8.42 2.71
N THR A 247 2.05 9.50 1.94
CA THR A 247 3.32 10.25 1.91
C THR A 247 3.54 11.03 3.20
N LEU A 248 2.50 11.57 3.83
CA LEU A 248 2.62 12.18 5.16
C LEU A 248 3.08 11.16 6.21
N SER A 249 2.48 9.96 6.22
CA SER A 249 2.86 8.87 7.11
C SER A 249 4.30 8.42 6.90
N THR A 250 4.70 8.22 5.64
CA THR A 250 6.09 7.90 5.24
C THR A 250 7.09 8.95 5.74
N GLN A 251 6.67 10.23 5.79
CA GLN A 251 7.48 11.36 6.23
C GLN A 251 7.23 11.74 7.71
N GLN A 252 6.72 10.82 8.53
CA GLN A 252 6.71 11.01 9.98
C GLN A 252 8.13 11.10 10.54
N ARG A 253 8.30 11.88 11.61
CA ARG A 253 9.56 11.87 12.39
C ARG A 253 9.88 10.44 12.82
N LEU A 254 11.15 10.05 12.71
CA LEU A 254 11.61 8.70 13.08
C LEU A 254 11.13 8.27 14.47
N GLY A 255 11.31 9.15 15.48
CA GLY A 255 10.87 8.87 16.85
C GLY A 255 9.36 8.63 16.97
N LEU A 256 8.54 9.31 16.18
CA LEU A 256 7.09 9.09 16.15
C LEU A 256 6.74 7.76 15.49
N GLN A 257 7.42 7.37 14.41
CA GLN A 257 7.23 6.06 13.79
C GLN A 257 7.55 4.91 14.76
N GLN A 258 8.67 5.03 15.49
CA GLN A 258 9.06 4.07 16.53
C GLN A 258 8.04 4.01 17.67
N GLN A 259 7.55 5.17 18.11
CA GLN A 259 6.51 5.25 19.13
C GLN A 259 5.20 4.63 18.67
N LEU A 260 4.73 4.92 17.45
CA LEU A 260 3.51 4.35 16.90
C LEU A 260 3.59 2.82 16.82
N GLU A 261 4.66 2.28 16.24
CA GLU A 261 4.86 0.83 16.21
C GLU A 261 4.89 0.26 17.63
N GLY A 262 5.62 0.90 18.56
CA GLY A 262 5.68 0.50 19.95
C GLY A 262 4.30 0.47 20.63
N TRP A 263 3.49 1.52 20.49
CA TRP A 263 2.16 1.62 21.10
C TRP A 263 1.20 0.55 20.60
N TYR A 264 1.24 0.21 19.31
CA TYR A 264 0.39 -0.84 18.76
C TYR A 264 0.88 -2.25 19.10
N LEU A 265 2.18 -2.54 18.91
CA LEU A 265 2.72 -3.90 19.05
C LEU A 265 2.79 -4.36 20.51
N HIS A 266 2.87 -3.44 21.46
CA HIS A 266 2.85 -3.73 22.89
C HIS A 266 1.49 -3.44 23.55
N HIS A 267 0.45 -3.14 22.76
CA HIS A 267 -0.88 -2.92 23.31
C HIS A 267 -1.42 -4.21 23.96
N PRO A 268 -2.08 -4.14 25.13
CA PRO A 268 -2.55 -5.33 25.84
C PRO A 268 -3.69 -6.08 25.14
N SER A 269 -4.41 -5.42 24.23
CA SER A 269 -5.46 -6.07 23.44
C SER A 269 -4.86 -7.12 22.48
N PRO A 270 -5.43 -8.34 22.39
CA PRO A 270 -5.01 -9.32 21.41
C PRO A 270 -5.20 -8.84 19.96
N ASN A 271 -6.00 -7.79 19.73
CA ASN A 271 -6.21 -7.24 18.41
C ASN A 271 -5.26 -6.07 18.04
N GLY A 272 -4.40 -5.60 18.97
CA GLY A 272 -3.55 -4.43 18.75
C GLY A 272 -2.67 -4.52 17.50
N ARG A 273 -2.03 -5.68 17.27
CA ARG A 273 -1.25 -5.96 16.06
C ARG A 273 -2.10 -5.95 14.78
N TYR A 274 -3.35 -6.40 14.85
CA TYR A 274 -4.20 -6.43 13.67
C TYR A 274 -4.77 -5.06 13.33
N ALA A 275 -5.06 -4.23 14.33
CA ALA A 275 -5.37 -2.81 14.16
C ALA A 275 -4.19 -2.09 13.48
N TYR A 276 -2.95 -2.39 13.89
CA TYR A 276 -1.73 -1.86 13.27
C TYR A 276 -1.61 -2.22 11.79
N ASN A 277 -1.85 -3.50 11.44
CA ASN A 277 -1.72 -3.99 10.06
C ASN A 277 -2.67 -3.29 9.06
N VAL A 278 -3.78 -2.71 9.53
CA VAL A 278 -4.74 -1.98 8.68
C VAL A 278 -4.73 -0.47 8.92
N MET A 279 -3.95 0.01 9.89
CA MET A 279 -4.01 1.40 10.33
C MET A 279 -3.69 2.37 9.20
N GLU A 280 -2.64 2.12 8.42
CA GLU A 280 -2.20 3.05 7.37
C GLU A 280 -3.30 3.31 6.34
N GLU A 281 -3.90 2.25 5.80
CA GLU A 281 -5.03 2.40 4.87
C GLU A 281 -6.25 3.02 5.53
N ALA A 282 -6.57 2.65 6.78
CA ALA A 282 -7.72 3.20 7.47
C ALA A 282 -7.58 4.71 7.76
N LEU A 283 -6.40 5.17 8.18
CA LEU A 283 -6.12 6.59 8.41
C LEU A 283 -6.11 7.38 7.10
N ALA A 284 -5.54 6.81 6.03
CA ALA A 284 -5.58 7.41 4.70
C ALA A 284 -7.04 7.52 4.18
N THR A 285 -7.87 6.50 4.41
CA THR A 285 -9.29 6.51 4.02
C THR A 285 -10.04 7.59 4.80
N VAL A 286 -9.82 7.70 6.12
CA VAL A 286 -10.42 8.78 6.92
C VAL A 286 -9.97 10.16 6.44
N ALA A 287 -8.70 10.33 6.07
CA ALA A 287 -8.18 11.59 5.55
C ALA A 287 -8.87 11.99 4.24
N GLY A 288 -8.99 11.06 3.29
CA GLY A 288 -9.70 11.26 2.03
C GLY A 288 -11.18 11.63 2.25
N GLU A 289 -11.86 10.90 3.13
CA GLU A 289 -13.27 11.15 3.49
C GLU A 289 -13.48 12.45 4.25
N TRP A 290 -12.53 12.84 5.10
CA TRP A 290 -12.59 14.12 5.79
C TRP A 290 -12.48 15.27 4.78
N ILE A 291 -11.56 15.18 3.82
CA ILE A 291 -11.44 16.15 2.71
C ILE A 291 -12.72 16.17 1.86
N TYR A 292 -13.32 15.02 1.57
CA TYR A 292 -14.61 14.94 0.90
C TYR A 292 -15.70 15.68 1.69
N ALA A 293 -15.78 15.42 3.00
CA ALA A 293 -16.76 16.05 3.88
C ALA A 293 -16.59 17.57 3.97
N GLN A 294 -15.36 18.09 3.90
CA GLN A 294 -15.13 19.55 3.83
C GLN A 294 -15.76 20.19 2.58
N GLN A 295 -15.97 19.42 1.51
CA GLN A 295 -16.55 19.91 0.26
C GLN A 295 -18.06 19.69 0.16
N LYS A 296 -18.55 18.58 0.71
CA LYS A 296 -19.97 18.17 0.63
C LYS A 296 -20.78 18.44 1.90
N GLY A 297 -20.12 18.88 2.97
CA GLY A 297 -20.71 19.10 4.30
C GLY A 297 -20.96 17.82 5.11
N ARG A 298 -20.69 16.63 4.55
CA ARG A 298 -20.80 15.33 5.21
C ARG A 298 -19.94 14.27 4.51
N PRO A 299 -19.51 13.21 5.22
CA PRO A 299 -18.85 12.06 4.60
C PRO A 299 -19.75 11.35 3.58
N GLU A 300 -19.16 10.51 2.73
CA GLU A 300 -19.94 9.66 1.86
C GLU A 300 -20.81 8.68 2.66
N SER A 301 -22.04 8.43 2.20
CA SER A 301 -22.95 7.50 2.87
C SER A 301 -22.67 6.02 2.55
N GLY A 302 -21.95 5.76 1.45
CA GLY A 302 -21.65 4.43 0.94
C GLY A 302 -20.47 3.76 1.62
N GLU A 303 -19.89 2.77 0.94
CA GLU A 303 -18.58 2.22 1.31
C GLU A 303 -17.49 3.22 0.91
N TRP A 304 -16.54 3.46 1.82
CA TRP A 304 -15.37 4.32 1.56
C TRP A 304 -14.21 3.53 0.97
N TYR A 305 -14.20 2.21 1.21
CA TYR A 305 -13.16 1.31 0.76
C TYR A 305 -13.73 -0.08 0.47
N PHE A 306 -13.15 -0.81 -0.49
CA PHE A 306 -13.66 -2.12 -0.91
C PHE A 306 -13.38 -3.25 0.11
N ASP A 307 -12.25 -3.16 0.82
CA ASP A 307 -11.92 -4.07 1.90
C ASP A 307 -12.74 -3.77 3.17
N ASP A 308 -13.49 -4.77 3.66
CA ASP A 308 -14.40 -4.61 4.80
C ASP A 308 -13.69 -4.16 6.10
N TYR A 309 -12.48 -4.66 6.36
CA TYR A 309 -11.76 -4.26 7.57
C TYR A 309 -11.34 -2.80 7.51
N ILE A 310 -10.77 -2.39 6.38
CA ILE A 310 -10.34 -1.00 6.17
C ILE A 310 -11.55 -0.08 6.23
N ASN A 311 -12.63 -0.39 5.49
CA ASN A 311 -13.84 0.42 5.43
C ASN A 311 -14.50 0.62 6.80
N ARG A 312 -14.75 -0.47 7.54
CA ARG A 312 -15.43 -0.39 8.84
C ARG A 312 -14.52 0.20 9.91
N TYR A 313 -13.21 -0.07 9.87
CA TYR A 313 -12.28 0.56 10.79
C TYR A 313 -12.15 2.06 10.55
N ALA A 314 -12.02 2.49 9.29
CA ALA A 314 -11.99 3.90 8.92
C ALA A 314 -13.25 4.63 9.39
N LYS A 315 -14.44 4.06 9.19
CA LYS A 315 -15.70 4.63 9.70
C LYS A 315 -15.72 4.76 11.22
N ALA A 316 -15.21 3.76 11.94
CA ALA A 316 -15.11 3.83 13.40
C ALA A 316 -14.09 4.88 13.86
N LEU A 317 -12.96 5.02 13.15
CA LEU A 317 -11.91 6.00 13.44
C LEU A 317 -12.29 7.43 13.09
N TYR A 318 -13.23 7.63 12.16
CA TYR A 318 -13.53 8.95 11.60
C TYR A 318 -13.75 10.03 12.68
N PRO A 319 -14.66 9.86 13.66
CA PRO A 319 -14.88 10.90 14.67
C PRO A 319 -13.64 11.18 15.55
N LEU A 320 -12.83 10.15 15.82
CA LEU A 320 -11.62 10.27 16.64
C LEU A 320 -10.56 11.08 15.90
N MET A 321 -10.24 10.70 14.66
CA MET A 321 -9.22 11.37 13.86
C MET A 321 -9.62 12.79 13.50
N THR A 322 -10.86 13.03 13.09
CA THR A 322 -11.30 14.40 12.76
C THR A 322 -11.23 15.31 13.97
N GLY A 323 -11.58 14.81 15.16
CA GLY A 323 -11.41 15.56 16.40
C GLY A 323 -9.95 15.93 16.70
N TYR A 324 -9.00 15.03 16.43
CA TYR A 324 -7.57 15.35 16.56
C TYR A 324 -7.12 16.40 15.54
N VAL A 325 -7.53 16.26 14.28
CA VAL A 325 -7.23 17.22 13.19
C VAL A 325 -7.77 18.61 13.52
N GLU A 326 -9.03 18.70 13.95
CA GLU A 326 -9.69 19.97 14.31
C GLU A 326 -9.03 20.67 15.51
N ARG A 327 -8.47 19.90 16.46
CA ARG A 327 -7.70 20.43 17.59
C ARG A 327 -6.23 20.70 17.27
N GLY A 328 -5.77 20.44 16.04
CA GLY A 328 -4.36 20.56 15.66
C GLY A 328 -3.45 19.62 16.43
N GLN A 329 -3.93 18.44 16.82
CA GLN A 329 -3.19 17.47 17.61
C GLN A 329 -2.51 16.44 16.72
N THR A 330 -1.22 16.21 16.97
CA THR A 330 -0.48 15.08 16.40
C THR A 330 -0.93 13.77 17.04
N ILE A 331 -0.92 12.69 16.27
CA ILE A 331 -1.18 11.33 16.74
C ILE A 331 -0.26 10.98 17.93
N ASP A 332 -0.84 10.40 18.97
CA ASP A 332 -0.17 10.07 20.22
C ASP A 332 -0.65 8.73 20.80
N SER A 333 -0.11 8.33 21.95
CA SER A 333 -0.51 7.08 22.61
C SER A 333 -1.99 7.03 23.00
N ALA A 334 -2.60 8.18 23.33
CA ALA A 334 -4.01 8.25 23.68
C ALA A 334 -4.90 8.00 22.46
N PHE A 335 -4.49 8.51 21.29
CA PHE A 335 -5.13 8.18 20.01
C PHE A 335 -5.04 6.67 19.75
N VAL A 336 -3.83 6.08 19.87
CA VAL A 336 -3.63 4.66 19.59
C VAL A 336 -4.47 3.76 20.50
N ASN A 337 -4.53 4.06 21.81
CA ASN A 337 -5.36 3.30 22.73
C ASN A 337 -6.85 3.33 22.36
N GLN A 338 -7.35 4.51 21.96
CA GLN A 338 -8.75 4.65 21.52
C GLN A 338 -8.99 3.97 20.17
N ALA A 339 -8.04 4.10 19.23
CA ALA A 339 -8.08 3.47 17.92
C ALA A 339 -8.15 1.94 18.04
N VAL A 340 -7.29 1.34 18.88
CA VAL A 340 -7.34 -0.10 19.17
C VAL A 340 -8.66 -0.48 19.85
N GLY A 341 -9.17 0.34 20.79
CA GLY A 341 -10.47 0.11 21.40
C GLY A 341 -11.64 0.12 20.40
N LEU A 342 -11.61 1.03 19.42
CA LEU A 342 -12.57 1.08 18.31
C LEU A 342 -12.44 -0.16 17.40
N PHE A 343 -11.20 -0.61 17.14
CA PHE A 343 -10.94 -1.83 16.40
C PHE A 343 -11.49 -3.06 17.14
N ASP A 344 -11.28 -3.17 18.45
CA ASP A 344 -11.81 -4.25 19.29
C ASP A 344 -13.33 -4.33 19.25
N GLN A 345 -14.00 -3.18 19.29
CA GLN A 345 -15.46 -3.12 19.18
C GLN A 345 -15.96 -3.51 17.78
N THR A 346 -15.21 -3.14 16.74
CA THR A 346 -15.58 -3.39 15.35
C THR A 346 -15.31 -4.84 14.94
N PHE A 347 -14.21 -5.43 15.44
CA PHE A 347 -13.72 -6.76 15.09
C PHE A 347 -13.27 -7.54 16.34
N PRO A 348 -14.18 -7.91 17.25
CA PRO A 348 -13.82 -8.55 18.52
C PRO A 348 -13.08 -9.89 18.34
N GLN A 349 -13.22 -10.53 17.17
CA GLN A 349 -12.59 -11.80 16.83
C GLN A 349 -11.43 -11.68 15.83
N ALA A 350 -10.90 -10.48 15.58
CA ALA A 350 -9.84 -10.28 14.57
C ALA A 350 -8.61 -11.18 14.80
N ALA A 351 -8.22 -11.41 16.05
CA ALA A 351 -7.11 -12.30 16.42
C ALA A 351 -7.33 -13.78 16.12
N THR A 352 -8.54 -14.19 15.74
CA THR A 352 -8.88 -15.57 15.38
C THR A 352 -9.53 -15.70 14.01
N SER A 353 -10.06 -14.61 13.44
CA SER A 353 -10.71 -14.61 12.12
C SER A 353 -9.71 -14.92 11.01
N TYR A 354 -9.93 -15.99 10.24
CA TYR A 354 -9.01 -16.38 9.17
C TYR A 354 -8.87 -15.30 8.10
N VAL A 355 -9.94 -14.62 7.71
CA VAL A 355 -9.87 -13.50 6.75
C VAL A 355 -8.86 -12.44 7.20
N ASN A 356 -8.82 -12.15 8.51
CA ASN A 356 -7.85 -11.19 9.05
C ASN A 356 -6.45 -11.77 9.24
N LEU A 357 -6.35 -12.99 9.77
CA LEU A 357 -5.06 -13.67 9.97
C LEU A 357 -4.29 -13.83 8.65
N PHE A 358 -5.01 -14.07 7.55
CA PHE A 358 -4.41 -14.26 6.22
C PHE A 358 -3.97 -12.96 5.53
N ARG A 359 -4.10 -11.78 6.16
CA ARG A 359 -3.62 -10.52 5.58
C ARG A 359 -2.10 -10.44 5.47
N ASN A 360 -1.38 -10.97 6.45
CA ASN A 360 0.08 -11.01 6.45
C ASN A 360 0.56 -12.45 6.69
N VAL A 361 0.97 -13.13 5.61
CA VAL A 361 1.16 -14.59 5.60
C VAL A 361 2.56 -14.97 5.16
N LEU A 362 3.13 -15.97 5.83
CA LEU A 362 4.25 -16.76 5.33
C LEU A 362 3.73 -18.08 4.76
N TYR A 363 3.74 -18.22 3.44
CA TYR A 363 3.55 -19.50 2.77
C TYR A 363 4.88 -20.26 2.76
N TRP A 364 4.94 -21.34 3.55
CA TRP A 364 6.13 -22.17 3.69
C TRP A 364 5.84 -23.59 3.22
N THR A 365 6.42 -23.98 2.09
CA THR A 365 6.10 -25.26 1.45
C THR A 365 7.35 -25.99 1.02
N ASN A 366 7.23 -27.31 0.85
CA ASN A 366 8.23 -28.12 0.18
C ASN A 366 7.76 -28.60 -1.20
N ALA A 367 6.71 -28.03 -1.79
CA ALA A 367 6.23 -28.38 -3.11
C ALA A 367 7.21 -28.02 -4.24
N ASP A 368 7.16 -28.76 -5.35
CA ASP A 368 7.83 -28.40 -6.60
C ASP A 368 7.10 -27.26 -7.31
N ASP A 369 5.77 -27.36 -7.44
CA ASP A 369 4.93 -26.27 -7.92
C ASP A 369 4.41 -25.43 -6.74
N PHE A 370 5.17 -24.40 -6.40
CA PHE A 370 4.81 -23.46 -5.35
C PHE A 370 3.47 -22.78 -5.61
N GLN A 371 3.23 -22.32 -6.84
CA GLN A 371 2.05 -21.49 -7.14
C GLN A 371 0.77 -22.32 -7.06
N ALA A 372 0.74 -23.50 -7.69
CA ALA A 372 -0.40 -24.40 -7.60
C ALA A 372 -0.72 -24.81 -6.16
N THR A 373 0.31 -24.92 -5.30
CA THR A 373 0.17 -25.33 -3.91
C THR A 373 -0.48 -24.25 -3.03
N VAL A 374 -0.15 -22.97 -3.23
CA VAL A 374 -0.68 -21.87 -2.40
C VAL A 374 -1.95 -21.25 -2.95
N GLN A 375 -2.25 -21.46 -4.23
CA GLN A 375 -3.39 -20.85 -4.92
C GLN A 375 -4.73 -21.04 -4.18
N PRO A 376 -5.08 -22.24 -3.65
CA PRO A 376 -6.37 -22.45 -2.98
C PRO A 376 -6.62 -21.53 -1.78
N PHE A 377 -5.54 -21.11 -1.10
CA PHE A 377 -5.58 -20.20 0.04
C PHE A 377 -5.64 -18.74 -0.42
N ARG A 378 -4.82 -18.37 -1.41
CA ARG A 378 -4.80 -17.01 -1.98
C ARG A 378 -6.16 -16.61 -2.57
N ASP A 379 -6.82 -17.53 -3.27
CA ASP A 379 -8.13 -17.28 -3.88
C ASP A 379 -9.22 -16.98 -2.85
N ARG A 380 -9.16 -17.62 -1.68
CA ARG A 380 -10.18 -17.51 -0.62
C ARG A 380 -9.94 -16.33 0.31
N PHE A 381 -8.69 -16.15 0.74
CA PHE A 381 -8.39 -15.20 1.81
C PHE A 381 -7.76 -13.89 1.32
N ARG A 382 -7.46 -13.77 0.02
CA ARG A 382 -6.95 -12.53 -0.60
C ARG A 382 -5.79 -11.91 0.19
N SER A 383 -4.80 -12.72 0.55
CA SER A 383 -3.66 -12.29 1.36
C SER A 383 -2.98 -11.04 0.78
N THR A 384 -2.92 -9.98 1.58
CA THR A 384 -2.39 -8.67 1.16
C THR A 384 -0.86 -8.66 1.10
N PHE A 385 -0.22 -9.18 2.15
CA PHE A 385 1.23 -9.29 2.26
C PHE A 385 1.62 -10.76 2.34
N THR A 386 2.44 -11.22 1.39
CA THR A 386 2.84 -12.63 1.33
C THR A 386 4.34 -12.80 1.25
N TYR A 387 4.88 -13.57 2.19
CA TYR A 387 6.21 -14.13 2.11
C TYR A 387 6.09 -15.56 1.60
N SER A 388 7.01 -15.94 0.71
CA SER A 388 7.00 -17.25 0.07
C SER A 388 8.37 -17.90 0.25
N THR A 389 8.39 -19.13 0.71
CA THR A 389 9.66 -19.85 0.92
C THR A 389 9.52 -21.36 0.70
N THR A 390 10.53 -21.92 0.05
CA THR A 390 10.76 -23.34 -0.22
C THR A 390 12.28 -23.57 -0.22
N PRO A 391 12.81 -24.70 0.29
CA PRO A 391 12.10 -25.82 0.93
C PRO A 391 11.76 -25.58 2.41
N ILE A 392 11.06 -26.55 3.04
CA ILE A 392 10.80 -26.53 4.49
C ILE A 392 12.05 -26.88 5.31
N LEU A 393 12.72 -27.96 4.95
CA LEU A 393 13.87 -28.44 5.72
C LEU A 393 15.01 -27.41 5.67
N ASN A 394 15.64 -27.20 6.83
CA ASN A 394 16.84 -26.37 7.00
C ASN A 394 16.70 -24.88 6.59
N SER A 395 15.47 -24.36 6.51
CA SER A 395 15.23 -22.94 6.20
C SER A 395 15.23 -22.08 7.47
N ALA A 396 16.42 -21.63 7.90
CA ALA A 396 16.58 -20.79 9.10
C ALA A 396 15.81 -19.47 9.00
N LYS A 397 15.78 -18.85 7.81
CA LYS A 397 15.04 -17.60 7.56
C LYS A 397 13.52 -17.79 7.71
N ALA A 398 12.98 -18.88 7.14
CA ALA A 398 11.56 -19.19 7.26
C ALA A 398 11.17 -19.51 8.71
N LEU A 399 12.03 -20.26 9.41
CA LEU A 399 11.82 -20.60 10.82
C LEU A 399 11.79 -19.35 11.70
N SER A 400 12.79 -18.48 11.56
CA SER A 400 12.88 -17.21 12.31
C SER A 400 11.63 -16.34 12.08
N ARG A 401 11.16 -16.23 10.83
CA ARG A 401 9.94 -15.49 10.51
C ARG A 401 8.66 -16.17 11.03
N ALA A 402 8.57 -17.49 10.97
CA ALA A 402 7.44 -18.22 11.53
C ALA A 402 7.34 -18.07 13.07
N GLN A 403 8.46 -17.77 13.73
CA GLN A 403 8.55 -17.56 15.17
C GLN A 403 8.45 -16.08 15.59
N SER A 404 8.47 -15.13 14.66
CA SER A 404 8.46 -13.69 14.98
C SER A 404 7.11 -13.19 15.50
N GLY A 405 6.02 -13.88 15.14
CA GLY A 405 4.65 -13.46 15.44
C GLY A 405 4.16 -12.27 14.60
N GLU A 406 4.93 -11.87 13.59
CA GLU A 406 4.56 -10.79 12.67
C GLU A 406 3.63 -11.26 11.54
N VAL A 407 3.71 -12.55 11.21
CA VAL A 407 3.00 -13.16 10.08
C VAL A 407 2.30 -14.42 10.54
N LEU A 408 1.22 -14.79 9.86
CA LEU A 408 0.62 -16.12 9.97
C LEU A 408 1.47 -17.14 9.19
N PRO A 409 2.08 -18.14 9.85
CA PRO A 409 2.72 -19.24 9.15
C PRO A 409 1.65 -20.18 8.59
N VAL A 410 1.60 -20.30 7.26
CA VAL A 410 0.80 -21.29 6.53
C VAL A 410 1.77 -22.30 5.92
N ILE A 411 1.95 -23.41 6.63
CA ILE A 411 2.94 -24.43 6.32
C ILE A 411 2.26 -25.56 5.54
N LEU A 412 2.71 -25.81 4.31
CA LEU A 412 2.10 -26.76 3.39
C LEU A 412 3.09 -27.90 3.10
N VAL A 413 2.88 -29.04 3.74
CA VAL A 413 3.72 -30.24 3.59
C VAL A 413 3.12 -31.12 2.50
N THR A 414 3.80 -31.21 1.36
CA THR A 414 3.34 -31.93 0.15
C THR A 414 4.22 -33.13 -0.22
N ARG A 415 5.42 -33.22 0.37
CA ARG A 415 6.34 -34.35 0.24
C ARG A 415 7.14 -34.54 1.52
N GLU A 416 7.95 -35.60 1.57
CA GLU A 416 8.88 -35.88 2.69
C GLU A 416 8.22 -35.80 4.08
N HIS A 417 6.93 -36.14 4.16
CA HIS A 417 6.05 -35.85 5.30
C HIS A 417 6.67 -36.19 6.65
N LYS A 418 7.26 -37.39 6.77
CA LYS A 418 7.87 -37.86 8.03
C LYS A 418 9.07 -37.02 8.47
N ALA A 419 9.91 -36.60 7.54
CA ALA A 419 11.08 -35.76 7.84
C ALA A 419 10.66 -34.33 8.14
N THR A 420 9.77 -33.78 7.31
CA THR A 420 9.26 -32.40 7.45
C THR A 420 8.48 -32.20 8.74
N LEU A 421 7.54 -33.08 9.07
CA LEU A 421 6.75 -32.95 10.31
C LEU A 421 7.62 -33.10 11.57
N ARG A 422 8.67 -33.91 11.52
CA ARG A 422 9.65 -34.01 12.61
C ARG A 422 10.41 -32.71 12.80
N TYR A 423 10.98 -32.18 11.72
CA TYR A 423 11.70 -30.90 11.73
C TYR A 423 10.82 -29.78 12.28
N LEU A 424 9.57 -29.67 11.79
CA LEU A 424 8.63 -28.66 12.27
C LEU A 424 8.30 -28.82 13.74
N ARG A 425 8.07 -30.05 14.23
CA ARG A 425 7.79 -30.30 15.66
C ARG A 425 8.97 -29.95 16.56
N ASP A 426 10.19 -30.22 16.12
CA ASP A 426 11.39 -29.95 16.90
C ASP A 426 11.63 -28.44 17.03
N ASN A 427 11.32 -27.69 15.97
CA ASN A 427 11.61 -26.26 15.86
C ASN A 427 10.43 -25.33 16.18
N LEU A 428 9.17 -25.77 16.09
CA LEU A 428 7.99 -24.94 16.35
C LEU A 428 7.27 -25.41 17.63
N PRO A 429 7.33 -24.64 18.74
CA PRO A 429 6.74 -25.04 20.01
C PRO A 429 5.24 -25.40 19.95
N ALA A 430 4.47 -24.73 19.08
CA ALA A 430 3.05 -24.99 18.86
C ALA A 430 2.73 -26.44 18.46
N LEU A 431 3.69 -27.12 17.84
CA LEU A 431 3.51 -28.46 17.27
C LEU A 431 3.95 -29.59 18.21
N ARG A 432 4.70 -29.28 19.29
CA ARG A 432 5.32 -30.30 20.17
C ARG A 432 4.32 -31.26 20.82
N ARG A 433 3.12 -30.78 21.14
CA ARG A 433 2.05 -31.56 21.79
C ARG A 433 1.11 -32.23 20.80
N GLN A 434 1.27 -31.99 19.51
CA GLN A 434 0.37 -32.49 18.48
C GLN A 434 0.80 -33.88 18.01
N ARG A 435 -0.14 -34.82 17.92
CA ARG A 435 0.10 -36.15 17.36
C ARG A 435 -0.08 -36.10 15.84
N LEU A 436 0.98 -35.69 15.15
CA LEU A 436 0.99 -35.58 13.68
C LEU A 436 1.32 -36.93 13.05
N ARG A 437 0.46 -37.42 12.16
CA ARG A 437 0.58 -38.70 11.45
C ARG A 437 1.02 -38.47 10.00
N PRO A 438 2.29 -38.76 9.63
CA PRO A 438 2.83 -38.44 8.30
C PRO A 438 2.12 -39.11 7.12
N GLU A 439 1.43 -40.21 7.38
CA GLU A 439 0.69 -41.02 6.41
C GLU A 439 -0.75 -40.55 6.16
N GLN A 440 -1.24 -39.58 6.93
CA GLN A 440 -2.60 -39.05 6.83
C GLN A 440 -2.61 -37.61 6.34
N GLY A 441 -3.57 -37.28 5.48
CA GLY A 441 -3.90 -35.90 5.16
C GLY A 441 -4.55 -35.21 6.37
N PHE A 442 -4.09 -34.03 6.75
CA PHE A 442 -4.70 -33.27 7.85
C PHE A 442 -4.52 -31.76 7.71
N LEU A 443 -5.45 -31.02 8.32
CA LEU A 443 -5.34 -29.60 8.61
C LEU A 443 -5.18 -29.43 10.13
N LEU A 444 -4.14 -28.72 10.54
CA LEU A 444 -3.96 -28.23 11.90
C LEU A 444 -4.03 -26.70 11.89
N SER A 445 -4.94 -26.11 12.68
CA SER A 445 -4.97 -24.68 13.00
C SER A 445 -4.89 -24.51 14.51
N THR A 446 -3.84 -23.87 15.00
CA THR A 446 -3.57 -23.78 16.44
C THR A 446 -2.83 -22.50 16.80
N THR A 447 -2.67 -22.23 18.09
CA THR A 447 -1.95 -21.06 18.59
C THR A 447 -0.73 -21.50 19.38
N GLY A 448 0.42 -20.92 19.05
CA GLY A 448 1.67 -21.08 19.78
C GLY A 448 2.05 -19.83 20.58
N PRO A 449 3.24 -19.84 21.21
CA PRO A 449 3.77 -18.67 21.92
C PRO A 449 3.90 -17.43 21.02
N SER A 450 4.21 -17.62 19.74
CA SER A 450 4.34 -16.55 18.75
C SER A 450 3.02 -16.17 18.06
N GLY A 451 1.89 -16.79 18.42
CA GLY A 451 0.59 -16.55 17.80
C GLY A 451 0.06 -17.72 16.96
N PRO A 452 -0.97 -17.48 16.13
CA PRO A 452 -1.63 -18.50 15.30
C PRO A 452 -0.69 -19.14 14.28
N LEU A 453 -0.95 -20.41 13.96
CA LEU A 453 -0.24 -21.19 12.95
C LEU A 453 -1.19 -22.15 12.25
N ILE A 454 -0.98 -22.32 10.93
CA ILE A 454 -1.68 -23.29 10.10
C ILE A 454 -0.67 -24.26 9.51
N LEU A 455 -0.92 -25.55 9.64
CA LEU A 455 -0.15 -26.63 9.05
C LEU A 455 -1.08 -27.56 8.29
N VAL A 456 -0.77 -27.80 7.02
CA VAL A 456 -1.49 -28.76 6.18
C VAL A 456 -0.52 -29.84 5.75
N ASN A 457 -0.82 -31.09 6.08
CA ASN A 457 -0.16 -32.25 5.50
C ASN A 457 -1.07 -32.77 4.38
N ALA A 458 -0.61 -32.71 3.14
CA ALA A 458 -1.40 -33.07 1.96
C ALA A 458 -0.66 -34.06 1.07
N HIS A 459 -1.28 -35.20 0.80
CA HIS A 459 -0.83 -36.23 -0.14
C HIS A 459 -1.33 -35.99 -1.57
N GLY A 460 -2.09 -34.91 -1.80
CA GLY A 460 -2.49 -34.49 -3.14
C GLY A 460 -3.17 -33.10 -3.17
N PRO A 461 -3.32 -32.50 -4.37
CA PRO A 461 -3.89 -31.14 -4.51
C PRO A 461 -5.32 -30.97 -4.00
N ALA A 462 -6.13 -32.03 -4.04
CA ALA A 462 -7.50 -32.01 -3.52
C ALA A 462 -7.54 -31.70 -2.01
N GLN A 463 -6.58 -32.22 -1.24
CA GLN A 463 -6.51 -31.99 0.20
C GLN A 463 -6.12 -30.54 0.54
N LEU A 464 -5.27 -29.89 -0.26
CA LEU A 464 -4.97 -28.45 -0.10
C LEU A 464 -6.23 -27.60 -0.33
N THR A 465 -7.02 -27.94 -1.34
CA THR A 465 -8.28 -27.26 -1.65
C THR A 465 -9.32 -27.51 -0.54
N ALA A 466 -9.42 -28.74 -0.04
CA ALA A 466 -10.29 -29.08 1.08
C ALA A 466 -9.91 -28.33 2.35
N ALA A 467 -8.60 -28.24 2.67
CA ALA A 467 -8.10 -27.49 3.83
C ALA A 467 -8.46 -26.00 3.74
N ALA A 468 -8.21 -25.35 2.61
CA ALA A 468 -8.53 -23.94 2.42
C ALA A 468 -10.04 -23.68 2.53
N LYS A 469 -10.87 -24.57 1.97
CA LYS A 469 -12.33 -24.51 2.09
C LYS A 469 -12.81 -24.70 3.53
N LEU A 470 -12.20 -25.62 4.27
CA LEU A 470 -12.56 -25.87 5.66
C LEU A 470 -12.27 -24.66 6.55
N LEU A 471 -11.10 -24.01 6.38
CA LEU A 471 -10.78 -22.77 7.08
C LEU A 471 -11.77 -21.65 6.75
N GLU A 472 -12.12 -21.49 5.47
CA GLU A 472 -13.11 -20.50 5.03
C GLU A 472 -14.48 -20.74 5.68
N GLN A 473 -14.91 -22.00 5.77
CA GLN A 473 -16.17 -22.39 6.41
C GLN A 473 -16.16 -22.21 7.93
N GLN A 474 -15.02 -22.49 8.58
CA GLN A 474 -14.85 -22.27 10.02
C GLN A 474 -14.87 -20.78 10.37
N GLY A 475 -14.35 -19.93 9.49
CA GLY A 475 -14.28 -18.47 9.66
C GLY A 475 -13.29 -17.99 10.73
N HIS A 476 -13.09 -18.78 11.79
CA HIS A 476 -12.25 -18.48 12.93
C HIS A 476 -11.47 -19.71 13.40
N LEU A 477 -10.31 -19.45 14.01
CA LEU A 477 -9.51 -20.45 14.69
C LEU A 477 -10.27 -21.04 15.89
N ASP A 478 -10.53 -22.35 15.83
CA ASP A 478 -11.10 -23.11 16.94
C ASP A 478 -10.02 -23.87 17.71
N ALA A 479 -9.68 -23.37 18.90
CA ALA A 479 -8.71 -24.00 19.78
C ALA A 479 -9.18 -25.35 20.36
N LYS A 480 -10.48 -25.67 20.32
CA LYS A 480 -11.03 -26.94 20.83
C LYS A 480 -10.83 -28.09 19.85
N THR A 481 -10.88 -27.80 18.55
CA THR A 481 -10.76 -28.80 17.48
C THR A 481 -9.65 -28.41 16.50
N PRO A 482 -8.39 -28.30 16.96
CA PRO A 482 -7.34 -27.72 16.15
C PRO A 482 -6.91 -28.62 14.98
N LEU A 483 -7.11 -29.93 15.07
CA LEU A 483 -6.66 -30.93 14.10
C LEU A 483 -7.85 -31.64 13.46
N VAL A 484 -7.93 -31.61 12.13
CA VAL A 484 -8.98 -32.25 11.32
C VAL A 484 -8.33 -33.10 10.23
N GLU A 485 -8.76 -34.36 10.11
CA GLU A 485 -8.34 -35.26 9.02
C GLU A 485 -8.95 -34.78 7.69
N LEU A 486 -8.15 -34.81 6.62
CA LEU A 486 -8.57 -34.45 5.27
C LEU A 486 -8.77 -35.73 4.45
N ASN A 487 -10.02 -36.00 4.09
CA ASN A 487 -10.40 -37.11 3.22
C ASN A 487 -10.10 -36.81 1.75
#